data_AF-A0A533UVX1-F1
#
_entry.id   AF-A0A533UVX1-F1
#
_cell.length_a   1.000
_cell.length_b   1.000
_cell.length_c   1.000
_cell.angle_alpha   90.00
_cell.angle_beta   90.00
_cell.angle_gamma   90.00
#
_symmetry.space_group_name_H-M   'P 1'
#
loop_
_entity.id
_entity.type
_entity.pdbx_description
1 polymer ?
#
loop_
_entity_poly.entity_id
_entity_poly.type
_entity_poly.pdbx_seq_one_letter_code
_entity_poly.pdbx_strand_id
1 'polypeptide(L)' 'GFEHSIANMYFLIFPLLIKDDPSLLLAIKTAGITVNTSNIDYMGVLHNIIPVTLGNIVGGCVFVGLVYWLAFLRNNRKEN' A
#
# COMPACT_ATOMS: atom_id res chain seq x y z
N GLY A 1 -7.19 -6.55 -6.48
CA GLY A 1 -7.20 -5.08 -6.62
C GLY A 1 -5.80 -4.61 -6.90
N PHE A 2 -5.61 -3.38 -7.38
CA PHE A 2 -4.27 -2.77 -7.36
C PHE A 2 -3.95 -2.35 -5.92
N GLU A 3 -2.72 -2.57 -5.50
CA GLU A 3 -2.25 -2.22 -4.16
C GLU A 3 -1.59 -0.84 -4.21
N HIS A 4 -1.99 0.05 -3.30
CA HIS A 4 -1.43 1.39 -3.17
C HIS A 4 -0.78 1.53 -1.79
N SER A 5 0.52 1.76 -1.75
CA SER A 5 1.33 1.75 -0.52
C SER A 5 0.77 2.68 0.57
N ILE A 6 0.36 3.90 0.19
CA ILE A 6 -0.21 4.88 1.14
C ILE A 6 -1.58 4.43 1.68
N ALA A 7 -2.45 3.85 0.85
CA ALA A 7 -3.73 3.33 1.32
C ALA A 7 -3.52 2.15 2.29
N ASN A 8 -2.60 1.25 1.92
CA ASN A 8 -2.27 0.08 2.71
C ASN A 8 -1.64 0.46 4.05
N MET A 9 -0.87 1.55 4.11
CA MET A 9 -0.36 2.09 5.36
C MET A 9 -1.52 2.42 6.31
N TYR A 10 -2.58 3.09 5.85
CA TYR A 10 -3.74 3.35 6.69
C TYR A 10 -4.46 2.06 7.11
N PHE A 11 -4.81 1.20 6.14
CA PHE A 11 -5.62 0.01 6.39
C PHE A 11 -4.91 -1.07 7.19
N LEU A 12 -3.59 -1.13 7.19
CA LEU A 12 -2.81 -2.14 7.93
C LEU A 12 -2.30 -1.62 9.27
N ILE A 13 -1.95 -0.33 9.38
CA ILE A 13 -1.46 0.24 10.64
C ILE A 13 -2.60 0.52 11.60
N PHE A 14 -3.76 0.99 11.12
CA PHE A 14 -4.88 1.30 12.01
C PHE A 14 -5.39 0.09 12.81
N PRO A 15 -5.56 -1.11 12.22
CA PRO A 15 -5.90 -2.31 12.99
C PRO A 15 -4.79 -2.78 13.93
N LEU A 16 -3.51 -2.57 13.60
CA LEU A 16 -2.39 -2.85 14.50
C LEU A 16 -2.46 -1.98 15.76
N LEU A 17 -2.71 -0.67 15.59
CA LEU A 17 -2.84 0.26 16.72
C LEU A 17 -4.03 -0.10 17.61
N ILE A 18 -5.16 -0.51 17.04
CA ILE A 18 -6.31 -0.99 17.82
C ILE A 18 -5.97 -2.28 18.58
N LYS A 19 -5.24 -3.20 17.95
CA LYS A 19 -4.82 -4.46 18.59
C LYS A 19 -3.93 -4.20 19.81
N ASP A 20 -3.06 -3.19 19.74
CA ASP A 20 -2.13 -2.86 20.81
C ASP A 20 -2.76 -2.04 21.95
N ASP A 21 -4.00 -1.58 21.81
CA ASP A 21 -4.76 -0.88 22.85
C ASP A 21 -5.84 -1.78 23.48
N PRO A 22 -5.61 -2.30 24.70
CA PRO A 22 -6.59 -3.14 25.40
C PRO A 22 -7.90 -2.41 25.72
N SER A 23 -7.88 -1.08 25.87
CA SER A 23 -9.06 -0.29 26.21
C SER A 23 -10.03 -0.18 25.03
N LEU A 24 -9.50 -0.01 23.82
CA LEU A 24 -10.27 -0.03 22.58
C LEU A 24 -10.84 -1.41 22.31
N LEU A 25 -10.07 -2.48 22.51
CA LEU A 25 -10.59 -3.85 22.38
C LEU A 25 -11.75 -4.14 23.33
N LEU A 26 -11.66 -3.67 24.58
CA LEU A 26 -12.75 -3.79 25.55
C LEU A 26 -13.99 -2.99 25.13
N ALA A 27 -13.80 -1.76 24.66
CA ALA A 27 -14.90 -0.93 24.16
C ALA A 27 -15.62 -1.58 22.98
N ILE A 28 -14.87 -2.13 22.01
CA ILE A 28 -15.42 -2.81 20.84
C ILE A 28 -16.19 -4.08 21.24
N LYS A 29 -15.63 -4.87 22.16
CA LYS A 29 -16.31 -6.06 22.70
C LYS A 29 -17.60 -5.69 23.44
N THR A 30 -17.59 -4.58 24.17
CA THR A 30 -18.77 -4.07 24.91
C THR A 30 -19.86 -3.56 23.96
N ALA A 31 -19.47 -3.04 22.79
CA ALA A 31 -20.38 -2.68 21.70
C ALA A 31 -20.97 -3.90 20.97
N GLY A 32 -20.68 -5.13 21.42
CA GLY A 32 -21.18 -6.38 20.82
C GLY A 32 -20.47 -6.76 19.53
N ILE A 33 -19.38 -6.09 19.17
CA ILE A 33 -18.61 -6.36 17.96
C ILE A 33 -17.47 -7.31 18.31
N THR A 34 -17.40 -8.43 17.59
CA THR A 34 -16.30 -9.40 17.74
C THR A 34 -15.21 -9.08 16.73
N VAL A 35 -14.01 -8.74 17.22
CA VAL A 35 -12.85 -8.47 16.37
C VAL A 35 -11.87 -9.62 16.50
N ASN A 36 -11.49 -10.21 15.38
CA ASN A 36 -10.42 -11.20 15.35
C ASN A 36 -9.09 -10.51 15.00
N THR A 37 -8.18 -10.45 15.98
CA THR A 37 -6.85 -9.82 15.84
C THR A 37 -5.72 -10.83 15.63
N SER A 38 -6.03 -12.13 15.47
CA SER A 38 -5.03 -13.20 15.37
C SER A 38 -4.13 -13.06 14.14
N ASN A 39 -4.67 -12.51 13.05
CA ASN A 39 -3.97 -12.42 11.77
C ASN A 39 -3.36 -11.02 11.50
N ILE A 40 -3.47 -10.11 12.46
CA ILE A 40 -2.90 -8.76 12.36
C ILE A 40 -1.51 -8.81 12.99
N ASP A 41 -0.47 -8.86 12.15
CA ASP A 41 0.92 -8.94 12.61
C ASP A 41 1.81 -7.93 11.89
N TYR A 42 2.80 -7.43 12.61
CA TYR A 42 3.80 -6.49 12.11
C TYR A 42 4.58 -7.06 10.93
N MET A 43 4.89 -8.36 10.94
CA MET A 43 5.56 -9.00 9.79
C MET A 43 4.66 -9.06 8.56
N GLY A 44 3.36 -9.30 8.75
CA GLY A 44 2.38 -9.25 7.66
C GLY A 44 2.29 -7.87 7.01
N VAL A 45 2.37 -6.81 7.81
CA VAL A 45 2.38 -5.43 7.30
C VAL A 45 3.65 -5.12 6.52
N LEU A 46 4.82 -5.52 7.00
CA LEU A 46 6.08 -5.36 6.27
C LEU A 46 6.08 -6.13 4.95
N HIS A 47 5.52 -7.34 4.94
CA HIS A 47 5.40 -8.17 3.74
C HIS A 47 4.41 -7.59 2.71
N ASN A 48 3.55 -6.64 3.09
CA ASN A 48 2.74 -5.89 2.14
C ASN A 48 3.42 -4.58 1.70
N ILE A 49 3.84 -3.75 2.66
CA ILE A 49 4.30 -2.38 2.36
C ILE A 49 5.57 -2.37 1.50
N ILE A 50 6.53 -3.27 1.75
CA ILE A 50 7.79 -3.33 1.00
C ILE A 50 7.55 -3.62 -0.49
N PRO A 51 6.91 -4.74 -0.88
CA PRO A 51 6.70 -5.05 -2.30
C PRO A 51 5.72 -4.08 -2.97
N VAL A 52 4.69 -3.60 -2.27
CA VAL A 52 3.72 -2.65 -2.86
C VAL A 52 4.38 -1.30 -3.14
N THR A 53 5.24 -0.82 -2.25
CA THR A 53 5.99 0.42 -2.48
C THR A 53 6.93 0.29 -3.68
N LEU A 54 7.65 -0.83 -3.78
CA LEU A 54 8.51 -1.11 -4.94
C LEU A 54 7.70 -1.18 -6.23
N GLY A 55 6.55 -1.86 -6.22
CA GLY A 55 5.65 -1.94 -7.37
C GLY A 55 5.11 -0.57 -7.79
N ASN A 56 4.74 0.28 -6.83
CA ASN A 56 4.27 1.64 -7.12
C ASN A 56 5.38 2.52 -7.72
N ILE A 57 6.62 2.42 -7.22
CA ILE A 57 7.78 3.14 -7.78
C ILE A 57 8.07 2.66 -9.20
N VAL A 58 8.19 1.34 -9.40
CA VAL A 58 8.46 0.75 -10.72
C VAL A 58 7.37 1.13 -11.71
N GLY A 59 6.10 1.07 -11.31
CA GLY A 59 4.97 1.52 -12.14
C GLY A 59 5.09 2.98 -12.54
N GLY A 60 5.46 3.87 -11.61
CA GLY A 60 5.71 5.28 -11.88
C GLY A 60 6.88 5.49 -12.85
N CYS A 61 8.00 4.80 -12.64
CA CYS A 61 9.18 4.89 -13.51
C CYS A 61 8.87 4.44 -14.95
N VAL A 62 8.15 3.33 -15.11
CA VAL A 62 7.74 2.82 -16.43
C VAL A 62 6.81 3.83 -17.11
N PHE A 63 5.84 4.38 -16.40
CA PHE A 63 4.90 5.36 -16.96
C PHE A 63 5.63 6.63 -17.42
N VAL A 64 6.48 7.21 -16.57
CA VAL A 64 7.26 8.41 -16.91
C VAL A 64 8.21 8.12 -18.08
N GLY A 65 8.88 6.97 -18.09
CA GLY A 65 9.77 6.56 -19.17
C GLY A 65 9.05 6.43 -20.52
N LEU A 66 7.85 5.86 -20.53
CA LEU A 66 7.01 5.75 -21.73
C LEU A 66 6.58 7.13 -22.24
N VAL A 67 6.14 8.01 -21.34
CA VAL A 67 5.75 9.39 -21.69
C VAL A 67 6.94 10.15 -22.29
N TYR A 68 8.12 10.06 -21.66
CA TYR A 68 9.33 10.71 -22.16
C TYR A 68 9.75 10.19 -23.54
N TRP A 69 9.69 8.87 -23.74
CA TRP A 69 10.00 8.27 -25.04
C TRP A 69 9.04 8.73 -26.14
N LEU A 70 7.74 8.78 -25.85
CA LEU A 70 6.72 9.25 -26.78
C LEU A 70 6.88 10.74 -27.13
N ALA A 71 7.18 11.58 -26.13
CA ALA A 71 7.27 13.02 -26.31
C ALA A 71 8.54 13.44 -27.07
N PHE A 72 9.69 12.85 -26.74
CA PHE A 72 10.98 13.34 -27.24
C PHE A 72 11.68 12.37 -28.19
N LEU A 73 11.70 11.08 -27.92
CA LEU A 73 12.51 10.14 -28.69
C LEU A 73 11.80 9.58 -29.94
N ARG A 74 10.47 9.51 -29.92
CA ARG A 74 9.68 8.98 -31.04
C ARG A 74 9.78 9.85 -32.30
N ASN A 75 9.80 11.17 -32.18
CA ASN A 75 9.82 12.07 -33.35
C ASN A 75 11.24 12.30 -33.90
N ASN A 76 12.25 12.37 -33.04
CA ASN A 76 13.67 12.46 -33.45
C ASN A 76 14.15 11.24 -34.26
N ARG A 77 13.48 10.08 -34.14
CA ARG A 77 13.77 8.89 -34.96
C ARG A 77 13.20 8.96 -36.38
N LYS A 78 12.24 9.86 -36.66
CA LYS A 78 11.63 9.99 -38.00
C LYS A 78 12.34 10.99 -38.91
N GLU A 79 13.25 11.80 -38.38
CA GLU A 79 13.97 12.84 -39.12
C GLU A 79 15.43 12.47 -39.43
N ASN A 80 15.86 11.24 -39.10
CA ASN A 80 17.14 10.64 -39.53
C ASN A 80 16.86 9.41 -40.41
#